data_AF-A0A532UNZ4-F1
#
_entry.id   AF-A0A532UNZ4-F1
#
_cell.length_a   1.000
_cell.length_b   1.000
_cell.length_c   1.000
_cell.angle_alpha   90.00
_cell.angle_beta   90.00
_cell.angle_gamma   90.00
#
_symmetry.space_group_name_H-M   'P 1'
#
loop_
_entity.id
_entity.type
_entity.pdbx_description
1 polymer ?
#
loop_
_entity_poly.entity_id
_entity_poly.type
_entity_poly.pdbx_seq_one_letter_code
_entity_poly.pdbx_strand_id
1 'polypeptide(L)'
;MFSRTISISVGLILLIWLGVFVVSCHETDRHRVLTFFFDGVGPLMPAGIEDVRIDPNFAQSPQEPLWYVHEPRKDCTLCHGKRGQKLFAPEAILITTVPALCHNCHDDYTVSAQFVHGPVAVGQCLFCHNPHKSRIQYLLKEPEPKLCYKCHDINVIESMPAHLTVQPSACTDCHNPHASSTKALLKEDRPRLRQDSDRVRVKMQNYVQRAKEQKDNEQLSRQKREVADLYYRSMELYREGKLASARKGFVAVLKSGLIPPPMGETIRGYLSDIDNRLARGATEQ
;
A
#
# COMPACT_ATOMS: atom_id res chain seq x y z
N MET A 1 7.02 -46.71 -58.82
CA MET A 1 6.02 -45.62 -58.90
C MET A 1 5.81 -44.84 -57.57
N PHE A 2 6.70 -44.92 -56.58
CA PHE A 2 6.47 -44.34 -55.23
C PHE A 2 7.30 -43.07 -54.89
N SER A 3 8.13 -42.57 -55.80
CA SER A 3 9.07 -41.47 -55.48
C SER A 3 8.60 -40.07 -55.91
N ARG A 4 7.56 -39.95 -56.74
CA ARG A 4 7.11 -38.65 -57.27
C ARG A 4 6.02 -37.97 -56.46
N THR A 5 5.22 -38.71 -55.68
CA THR A 5 4.11 -38.16 -54.89
C THR A 5 4.58 -37.48 -53.60
N ILE A 6 5.59 -38.03 -52.92
CA ILE A 6 6.12 -37.47 -51.65
C ILE A 6 6.79 -36.10 -51.87
N SER A 7 7.48 -35.91 -52.99
CA SER A 7 8.19 -34.65 -53.28
C SER A 7 7.24 -33.48 -53.57
N ILE A 8 6.03 -33.76 -54.09
CA ILE A 8 5.01 -32.74 -54.35
C ILE A 8 4.34 -32.30 -53.05
N SER A 9 4.10 -33.23 -52.11
CA SER A 9 3.51 -32.94 -50.80
C SER A 9 4.43 -32.10 -49.90
N VAL A 10 5.73 -32.43 -49.87
CA VAL A 10 6.72 -31.65 -49.09
C VAL A 10 6.95 -30.27 -49.70
N GLY A 11 6.95 -30.16 -51.04
CA GLY A 11 7.06 -28.87 -51.74
C GLY A 11 5.87 -27.94 -51.50
N LEU A 12 4.65 -28.48 -51.47
CA LEU A 12 3.45 -27.71 -51.16
C LEU A 12 3.43 -27.23 -49.69
N ILE A 13 3.85 -28.08 -48.75
CA ILE A 13 3.94 -27.71 -47.34
C ILE A 13 5.02 -26.63 -47.13
N LEU A 14 6.18 -26.75 -47.78
CA LEU A 14 7.23 -25.73 -47.72
C LEU A 14 6.78 -24.39 -48.35
N LEU A 15 6.04 -24.40 -49.46
CA LEU A 15 5.49 -23.19 -50.06
C LEU A 15 4.41 -22.53 -49.19
N ILE A 16 3.59 -23.33 -48.49
CA ILE A 16 2.61 -22.82 -47.52
C ILE A 16 3.33 -22.19 -46.33
N TRP A 17 4.38 -22.82 -45.80
CA TRP A 17 5.19 -22.25 -44.71
C TRP A 17 5.97 -21.00 -45.14
N LEU A 18 6.50 -20.97 -46.38
CA LEU A 18 7.14 -19.78 -46.95
C LEU A 18 6.12 -18.63 -47.10
N GLY A 19 4.90 -18.92 -47.54
CA GLY A 19 3.81 -17.95 -47.65
C GLY A 19 3.40 -17.36 -46.30
N VAL A 20 3.31 -18.19 -45.25
CA VAL A 20 3.06 -17.73 -43.87
C VAL A 20 4.19 -16.84 -43.35
N PHE A 21 5.43 -17.09 -43.76
CA PHE A 21 6.58 -16.25 -43.40
C PHE A 21 6.59 -14.90 -44.13
N VAL A 22 6.17 -14.85 -45.40
CA VAL A 22 6.14 -13.60 -46.19
C VAL A 22 4.98 -12.68 -45.74
N VAL A 23 3.84 -13.24 -45.34
CA VAL A 23 2.72 -12.48 -44.71
C VAL A 23 3.14 -11.88 -43.35
N SER A 24 4.22 -12.39 -42.75
CA SER A 24 4.78 -11.87 -41.49
C SER A 24 5.58 -10.56 -41.63
N CYS A 25 5.89 -10.14 -42.86
CA CYS A 25 6.71 -8.94 -43.10
C CYS A 25 5.91 -7.66 -43.35
N HIS A 26 4.60 -7.73 -43.60
CA HIS A 26 3.77 -6.55 -43.84
C HIS A 26 2.92 -6.21 -42.60
N GLU A 27 3.20 -5.06 -42.00
CA GLU A 27 2.65 -4.64 -40.69
C GLU A 27 1.12 -4.60 -40.65
N THR A 28 0.48 -4.23 -41.78
CA THR A 28 -0.99 -4.21 -41.93
C THR A 28 -1.60 -5.61 -41.93
N ASP A 29 -0.92 -6.58 -42.54
CA ASP A 29 -1.44 -7.94 -42.70
C ASP A 29 -1.27 -8.73 -41.40
N ARG A 30 -0.15 -8.52 -40.71
CA ARG A 30 0.07 -9.03 -39.33
C ARG A 30 -1.00 -8.53 -38.37
N HIS A 31 -1.34 -7.24 -38.40
CA HIS A 31 -2.38 -6.69 -37.54
C HIS A 31 -3.76 -7.27 -37.84
N ARG A 32 -4.14 -7.42 -39.12
CA ARG A 32 -5.40 -8.07 -39.53
C ARG A 32 -5.53 -9.49 -38.98
N VAL A 33 -4.47 -10.28 -39.09
CA VAL A 33 -4.45 -11.64 -38.53
C VAL A 33 -4.60 -11.61 -37.01
N LEU A 34 -3.88 -10.71 -36.32
CA LEU A 34 -3.96 -10.59 -34.87
C LEU A 34 -5.35 -10.15 -34.38
N THR A 35 -5.99 -9.18 -35.03
CA THR A 35 -7.37 -8.76 -34.70
C THR A 35 -8.41 -9.84 -34.96
N PHE A 36 -8.13 -10.80 -35.83
CA PHE A 36 -9.04 -11.90 -36.12
C PHE A 36 -9.02 -12.97 -35.01
N PHE A 37 -7.84 -13.25 -34.44
CA PHE A 37 -7.68 -14.28 -33.41
C PHE A 37 -7.75 -13.76 -31.97
N PHE A 38 -7.51 -12.47 -31.75
CA PHE A 38 -7.45 -11.88 -30.42
C PHE A 38 -8.36 -10.65 -30.35
N ASP A 39 -9.32 -10.70 -29.43
CA ASP A 39 -10.20 -9.57 -29.13
C ASP A 39 -9.44 -8.60 -28.21
N GLY A 40 -9.27 -7.34 -28.63
CA GLY A 40 -8.50 -6.31 -27.89
C GLY A 40 -7.19 -5.83 -28.53
N VAL A 41 -6.92 -6.17 -29.80
CA VAL A 41 -5.76 -5.62 -30.53
C VAL A 41 -6.05 -4.16 -30.93
N GLY A 42 -5.30 -3.21 -30.36
CA GLY A 42 -5.48 -1.77 -30.59
C GLY A 42 -5.14 -1.32 -32.03
N PRO A 43 -5.69 -0.20 -32.51
CA PRO A 43 -5.61 0.22 -33.91
C PRO A 43 -4.18 0.46 -34.40
N LEU A 44 -3.92 0.18 -35.68
CA LEU A 44 -2.66 0.52 -36.36
C LEU A 44 -2.41 2.03 -36.33
N MET A 45 -1.34 2.44 -35.66
CA MET A 45 -0.86 3.82 -35.66
C MET A 45 -0.28 4.18 -37.05
N PRO A 46 -0.46 5.42 -37.53
CA PRO A 46 0.11 5.84 -38.81
C PRO A 46 1.65 5.91 -38.75
N ALA A 47 2.30 5.45 -39.82
CA ALA A 47 3.75 5.48 -39.97
C ALA A 47 4.26 6.93 -40.11
N GLY A 48 5.18 7.36 -39.24
CA GLY A 48 5.79 8.69 -39.30
C GLY A 48 6.02 9.39 -37.96
N ILE A 49 5.65 8.77 -36.83
CA ILE A 49 6.07 9.25 -35.51
C ILE A 49 7.24 8.36 -35.09
N GLU A 50 8.46 8.85 -35.35
CA GLU A 50 9.66 8.34 -34.67
C GLU A 50 9.41 8.35 -33.16
N ASP A 51 9.95 7.34 -32.47
CA ASP A 51 9.87 7.11 -31.02
C ASP A 51 10.54 8.27 -30.24
N VAL A 52 9.93 9.46 -30.32
CA VAL A 52 10.07 10.46 -29.28
C VAL A 52 9.34 9.83 -28.12
N ARG A 53 10.11 9.45 -27.09
CA ARG A 53 9.59 9.26 -25.74
C ARG A 53 9.01 10.60 -25.30
N ILE A 54 7.84 10.95 -25.82
CA ILE A 54 7.06 12.09 -25.38
C ILE A 54 6.56 11.67 -24.01
N ASP A 55 7.20 12.22 -22.99
CA ASP A 55 6.65 12.23 -21.65
C ASP A 55 5.20 12.71 -21.78
N PRO A 56 4.19 11.89 -21.42
CA PRO A 56 2.79 12.27 -21.55
C PRO A 56 2.44 13.54 -20.74
N ASN A 57 3.34 14.01 -19.87
CA ASN A 57 3.21 15.27 -19.15
C ASN A 57 3.74 16.50 -19.92
N PHE A 58 4.37 16.32 -21.08
CA PHE A 58 5.00 17.42 -21.82
C PHE A 58 4.01 18.24 -22.68
N ALA A 59 2.76 17.78 -22.82
CA ALA A 59 1.80 18.34 -23.77
C ALA A 59 0.58 19.04 -23.17
N GLN A 60 0.50 19.32 -21.86
CA GLN A 60 -0.71 19.94 -21.29
C GLN A 60 -0.41 21.00 -20.22
N SER A 61 -0.91 22.22 -20.48
CA SER A 61 -1.14 23.32 -19.52
C SER A 61 -1.89 22.84 -18.26
N PRO A 62 -1.85 23.55 -17.11
CA PRO A 62 -1.44 23.03 -15.80
C PRO A 62 -2.37 21.93 -15.24
N GLN A 63 -2.37 20.75 -15.85
CA GLN A 63 -3.18 19.60 -15.48
C GLN A 63 -2.25 18.58 -14.82
N GLU A 64 -2.69 17.98 -13.72
CA GLU A 64 -1.90 16.96 -13.01
C GLU A 64 -1.45 15.83 -13.95
N PRO A 65 -0.25 15.28 -13.75
CA PRO A 65 0.31 14.28 -14.64
C PRO A 65 -0.59 13.03 -14.71
N LEU A 66 -0.79 12.49 -15.92
CA LEU A 66 -1.61 11.29 -16.13
C LEU A 66 -1.10 10.09 -15.32
N TRP A 67 0.20 10.07 -15.03
CA TRP A 67 0.85 9.11 -14.14
C TRP A 67 1.96 9.78 -13.36
N TYR A 68 1.95 9.60 -12.04
CA TYR A 68 3.10 9.76 -11.19
C TYR A 68 3.97 8.51 -11.29
N VAL A 69 5.21 8.68 -11.74
CA VAL A 69 6.18 7.59 -11.85
C VAL A 69 7.14 7.67 -10.67
N HIS A 70 7.45 6.53 -10.07
CA HIS A 70 8.46 6.49 -9.03
C HIS A 70 9.84 6.69 -9.67
N GLU A 71 10.55 7.74 -9.31
CA GLU A 71 11.82 8.12 -9.98
C GLU A 71 12.85 6.96 -10.08
N PRO A 72 13.06 6.12 -9.03
CA PRO A 72 13.93 4.95 -9.12
C PRO A 72 13.57 3.93 -10.21
N ARG A 73 12.34 3.98 -10.77
CA ARG A 73 11.92 3.12 -11.88
C ARG A 73 12.81 3.26 -13.12
N LYS A 74 13.52 4.38 -13.30
CA LYS A 74 14.43 4.58 -14.43
C LYS A 74 15.57 3.55 -14.46
N ASP A 75 15.93 2.98 -13.31
CA ASP A 75 16.90 1.89 -13.21
C ASP A 75 16.31 0.72 -12.41
N CYS A 76 15.89 -0.31 -13.13
CA CYS A 76 15.31 -1.51 -12.55
C CYS A 76 16.24 -2.21 -11.55
N THR A 77 17.57 -2.04 -11.69
CA THR A 77 18.56 -2.77 -10.88
C THR A 77 18.70 -2.22 -9.47
N LEU A 78 18.21 -1.00 -9.22
CA LEU A 78 18.13 -0.42 -7.87
C LEU A 78 17.17 -1.18 -6.97
N CYS A 79 16.17 -1.85 -7.55
CA CYS A 79 15.17 -2.60 -6.80
C CYS A 79 15.20 -4.10 -7.12
N HIS A 80 15.56 -4.48 -8.34
CA HIS A 80 15.51 -5.85 -8.82
C HIS A 80 16.90 -6.44 -9.09
N GLY A 81 17.12 -7.68 -8.63
CA GLY A 81 18.36 -8.42 -8.84
C GLY A 81 18.44 -9.09 -10.22
N LYS A 82 19.65 -9.52 -10.61
CA LYS A 82 19.84 -10.34 -11.82
C LYS A 82 19.26 -11.74 -11.61
N ARG A 83 18.55 -12.24 -12.62
CA ARG A 83 17.87 -13.55 -12.63
C ARG A 83 18.90 -14.68 -12.51
N GLY A 84 19.13 -15.19 -11.30
CA GLY A 84 19.93 -16.38 -11.06
C GLY A 84 19.16 -17.65 -11.46
N GLN A 85 19.45 -18.21 -12.64
CA GLN A 85 19.25 -19.61 -13.07
C GLN A 85 17.95 -20.36 -12.66
N LYS A 86 16.79 -19.71 -12.59
CA LYS A 86 15.50 -20.43 -12.71
C LYS A 86 14.64 -19.79 -13.77
N LEU A 87 14.56 -20.45 -14.92
CA LEU A 87 13.89 -20.00 -16.15
C LEU A 87 12.37 -19.76 -16.00
N PHE A 88 11.76 -20.05 -14.84
CA PHE A 88 10.30 -20.03 -14.67
C PHE A 88 9.82 -19.44 -13.33
N ALA A 89 10.48 -18.40 -12.81
CA ALA A 89 9.87 -17.56 -11.76
C ALA A 89 9.13 -16.38 -12.44
N PRO A 90 7.80 -16.22 -12.29
CA PRO A 90 7.03 -15.14 -12.93
C PRO A 90 7.27 -13.75 -12.32
N GLU A 91 7.98 -13.67 -11.20
CA GLU A 91 8.18 -12.43 -10.44
C GLU A 91 9.64 -11.96 -10.53
N ALA A 92 9.82 -10.65 -10.73
CA ALA A 92 11.13 -10.02 -10.67
C ALA A 92 11.64 -10.03 -9.22
N ILE A 93 12.81 -10.63 -8.99
CA ILE A 93 13.40 -10.80 -7.66
C ILE A 93 13.85 -9.43 -7.14
N LEU A 94 13.45 -9.06 -5.91
CA LEU A 94 13.94 -7.85 -5.25
C LEU A 94 15.37 -8.07 -4.73
N ILE A 95 16.21 -7.02 -4.77
CA ILE A 95 17.59 -7.09 -4.24
C ILE A 95 17.63 -7.25 -2.72
N THR A 96 16.56 -6.84 -2.02
CA THR A 96 16.34 -7.05 -0.58
C THR A 96 14.84 -7.01 -0.28
N THR A 97 14.43 -7.33 0.94
CA THR A 97 13.03 -7.36 1.35
C THR A 97 12.46 -5.97 1.61
N VAL A 98 11.14 -5.83 1.52
CA VAL A 98 10.43 -4.65 2.04
C VAL A 98 10.26 -4.84 3.56
N PRO A 99 10.57 -3.84 4.41
CA PRO A 99 10.78 -2.42 4.08
C PRO A 99 12.23 -2.00 3.84
N ALA A 100 13.21 -2.86 4.12
CA ALA A 100 14.64 -2.54 3.96
C ALA A 100 14.98 -1.97 2.57
N LEU A 101 14.33 -2.47 1.52
CA LEU A 101 14.47 -1.99 0.15
C LEU A 101 14.10 -0.50 0.02
N CYS A 102 12.98 -0.12 0.62
CA CYS A 102 12.51 1.26 0.61
C CYS A 102 13.46 2.14 1.42
N HIS A 103 14.01 1.61 2.51
CA HIS A 103 14.93 2.31 3.39
C HIS A 103 16.32 2.55 2.82
N ASN A 104 16.66 1.94 1.69
CA ASN A 104 17.87 2.31 0.95
C ASN A 104 17.85 3.77 0.48
N CYS A 105 16.66 4.36 0.31
CA CYS A 105 16.49 5.75 -0.11
C CYS A 105 15.54 6.58 0.77
N HIS A 106 14.59 5.96 1.47
CA HIS A 106 13.61 6.66 2.30
C HIS A 106 13.90 6.47 3.78
N ASP A 107 13.74 7.54 4.57
CA ASP A 107 13.95 7.48 6.00
C ASP A 107 13.14 6.38 6.69
N ASP A 108 13.75 5.76 7.68
CA ASP A 108 13.07 4.84 8.57
C ASP A 108 12.34 5.61 9.68
N TYR A 109 11.07 5.90 9.43
CA TYR A 109 10.18 6.56 10.39
C TYR A 109 9.97 5.77 11.69
N THR A 110 10.31 4.48 11.73
CA THR A 110 10.15 3.65 12.94
C THR A 110 11.16 3.99 14.03
N VAL A 111 12.28 4.61 13.66
CA VAL A 111 13.41 4.90 14.57
C VAL A 111 13.30 6.32 15.18
N SER A 112 12.73 7.27 14.45
CA SER A 112 12.77 8.69 14.81
C SER A 112 11.49 9.24 15.46
N ALA A 113 10.35 8.55 15.31
CA ALA A 113 9.06 9.08 15.73
C ALA A 113 8.47 8.37 16.96
N GLN A 114 7.84 9.15 17.85
CA GLN A 114 7.22 8.63 19.08
C GLN A 114 6.03 7.71 18.79
N PHE A 115 5.18 8.10 17.83
CA PHE A 115 4.02 7.35 17.38
C PHE A 115 4.17 6.99 15.90
N VAL A 116 4.13 5.70 15.59
CA VAL A 116 4.28 5.18 14.24
C VAL A 116 2.97 4.51 13.84
N HIS A 117 2.54 4.74 12.60
CA HIS A 117 1.33 4.13 12.07
C HIS A 117 1.50 2.63 11.93
N GLY A 118 0.46 1.86 12.29
CA GLY A 118 0.51 0.39 12.35
C GLY A 118 1.13 -0.28 11.11
N PRO A 119 0.64 -0.01 9.89
CA PRO A 119 1.23 -0.57 8.67
C PRO A 119 2.70 -0.20 8.46
N VAL A 120 3.11 1.01 8.83
CA VAL A 120 4.51 1.44 8.72
C VAL A 120 5.38 0.72 9.74
N ALA A 121 4.90 0.57 10.98
CA ALA A 121 5.61 -0.15 12.03
C ALA A 121 5.90 -1.61 11.69
N VAL A 122 5.12 -2.22 10.78
CA VAL A 122 5.32 -3.60 10.29
C VAL A 122 5.88 -3.67 8.87
N GLY A 123 6.38 -2.56 8.33
CA GLY A 123 7.04 -2.53 7.02
C GLY A 123 6.10 -2.74 5.82
N GLN A 124 4.80 -2.49 5.97
CA GLN A 124 3.79 -2.71 4.96
C GLN A 124 3.63 -1.53 3.98
N CYS A 125 4.75 -1.00 3.46
CA CYS A 125 4.77 0.17 2.57
C CYS A 125 3.86 0.01 1.35
N LEU A 126 3.80 -1.21 0.80
CA LEU A 126 3.06 -1.53 -0.42
C LEU A 126 1.55 -1.67 -0.20
N PHE A 127 1.03 -1.57 1.02
CA PHE A 127 -0.43 -1.51 1.21
C PHE A 127 -1.02 -0.21 0.69
N CYS A 128 -0.28 0.89 0.86
CA CYS A 128 -0.69 2.23 0.44
C CYS A 128 -0.04 2.65 -0.88
N HIS A 129 1.22 2.30 -1.12
CA HIS A 129 1.98 2.79 -2.28
C HIS A 129 2.11 1.75 -3.41
N ASN A 130 2.16 2.24 -4.65
CA ASN A 130 2.58 1.50 -5.84
C ASN A 130 4.04 1.87 -6.18
N PRO A 131 4.99 0.93 -6.09
CA PRO A 131 6.42 1.26 -6.18
C PRO A 131 6.89 1.61 -7.60
N HIS A 132 6.04 1.46 -8.62
CA HIS A 132 6.38 1.73 -10.01
C HIS A 132 5.74 3.01 -10.55
N LYS A 133 4.41 3.09 -10.50
CA LYS A 133 3.65 4.27 -10.93
C LYS A 133 2.23 4.23 -10.39
N SER A 134 1.63 5.39 -10.18
CA SER A 134 0.21 5.54 -9.88
C SER A 134 -0.39 6.71 -10.65
N ARG A 135 -1.71 6.72 -10.77
CA ARG A 135 -2.47 7.91 -11.21
C ARG A 135 -2.70 8.89 -10.05
N ILE A 136 -2.37 8.50 -8.83
CA ILE A 136 -2.56 9.30 -7.62
C ILE A 136 -1.20 9.80 -7.15
N GLN A 137 -1.16 11.06 -6.70
CA GLN A 137 0.04 11.69 -6.14
C GLN A 137 0.63 10.83 -5.01
N TYR A 138 1.95 10.93 -4.81
CA TYR A 138 2.71 10.12 -3.85
C TYR A 138 2.63 8.61 -4.11
N LEU A 139 2.27 8.22 -5.33
CA LEU A 139 2.16 6.83 -5.75
C LEU A 139 1.10 6.04 -4.98
N LEU A 140 0.09 6.69 -4.43
CA LEU A 140 -0.95 6.00 -3.66
C LEU A 140 -1.75 5.04 -4.55
N LYS A 141 -2.14 3.89 -4.02
CA LYS A 141 -2.99 2.92 -4.73
C LYS A 141 -4.41 3.42 -4.92
N GLU A 142 -4.90 4.25 -3.99
CA GLU A 142 -6.22 4.88 -4.02
C GLU A 142 -6.13 6.31 -3.45
N PRO A 143 -7.01 7.23 -3.88
CA PRO A 143 -7.05 8.56 -3.31
C PRO A 143 -7.58 8.56 -1.87
N GLU A 144 -7.21 9.59 -1.12
CA GLU A 144 -7.85 9.89 0.15
C GLU A 144 -9.28 10.44 -0.08
N PRO A 145 -10.21 10.21 0.87
CA PRO A 145 -10.05 9.42 2.10
C PRO A 145 -10.25 7.91 1.89
N LYS A 146 -10.57 7.48 0.66
CA LYS A 146 -10.95 6.09 0.35
C LYS A 146 -9.89 5.08 0.76
N LEU A 147 -8.60 5.38 0.55
CA LEU A 147 -7.49 4.52 0.97
C LEU A 147 -7.50 4.26 2.48
N CYS A 148 -7.77 5.29 3.29
CA CYS A 148 -7.80 5.22 4.75
C CYS A 148 -8.98 4.37 5.24
N TYR A 149 -10.12 4.48 4.57
CA TYR A 149 -11.34 3.76 4.91
C TYR A 149 -11.30 2.26 4.63
N LYS A 150 -10.24 1.77 3.97
CA LYS A 150 -10.02 0.32 3.81
C LYS A 150 -9.78 -0.38 5.15
N CYS A 151 -9.34 0.37 6.17
CA CYS A 151 -9.12 -0.16 7.52
C CYS A 151 -9.80 0.67 8.61
N HIS A 152 -9.94 1.99 8.44
CA HIS A 152 -10.58 2.85 9.43
C HIS A 152 -12.07 3.04 9.14
N ASP A 153 -12.92 2.63 10.08
CA ASP A 153 -14.37 2.80 9.97
C ASP A 153 -14.75 4.29 9.96
N ILE A 154 -15.38 4.72 8.87
CA ILE A 154 -15.84 6.09 8.67
C ILE A 154 -16.80 6.54 9.78
N ASN A 155 -17.67 5.66 10.29
CA ASN A 155 -18.63 6.02 11.34
C ASN A 155 -17.90 6.34 12.65
N VAL A 156 -16.80 5.63 12.93
CA VAL A 156 -15.96 5.89 14.10
C VAL A 156 -15.18 7.19 13.90
N ILE A 157 -14.64 7.42 12.71
CA ILE A 157 -13.93 8.66 12.39
C ILE A 157 -14.86 9.87 12.54
N GLU A 158 -16.02 9.86 11.88
CA GLU A 158 -16.96 10.98 11.88
C GLU A 158 -17.62 11.22 13.25
N SER A 159 -17.63 10.20 14.13
CA SER A 159 -18.06 10.38 15.52
C SER A 159 -17.14 11.27 16.36
N MET A 160 -15.89 11.41 15.95
CA MET A 160 -14.90 12.12 16.75
C MET A 160 -15.19 13.63 16.70
N PRO A 161 -15.29 14.32 17.86
CA PRO A 161 -15.53 15.75 17.92
C PRO A 161 -14.54 16.58 17.07
N ALA A 162 -13.30 16.12 16.96
CA ALA A 162 -12.24 16.75 16.19
C ALA A 162 -12.48 16.74 14.66
N HIS A 163 -13.30 15.82 14.15
CA HIS A 163 -13.66 15.76 12.72
C HIS A 163 -14.99 16.48 12.42
N LEU A 164 -15.66 17.04 13.42
CA LEU A 164 -16.85 17.88 13.23
C LEU A 164 -16.48 19.30 12.79
N THR A 165 -15.52 19.43 11.87
CA THR A 165 -15.07 20.71 11.30
C THR A 165 -16.06 21.24 10.26
N VAL A 166 -15.95 22.54 9.96
CA VAL A 166 -16.85 23.25 9.03
C VAL A 166 -16.57 22.90 7.56
N GLN A 167 -15.35 22.46 7.24
CA GLN A 167 -14.93 22.11 5.89
C GLN A 167 -14.35 20.69 5.85
N PRO A 168 -14.66 19.90 4.80
CA PRO A 168 -14.00 18.64 4.54
C PRO A 168 -12.53 18.89 4.22
N SER A 169 -11.64 18.27 4.98
CA SER A 169 -10.19 18.28 4.76
C SER A 169 -9.75 16.85 4.44
N ALA A 170 -8.68 16.69 3.66
CA ALA A 170 -8.05 15.40 3.48
C ALA A 170 -7.59 14.84 4.84
N CYS A 171 -7.49 13.52 4.97
CA CYS A 171 -7.02 12.90 6.22
C CYS A 171 -5.61 13.41 6.54
N THR A 172 -4.78 13.53 5.50
CA THR A 172 -3.41 13.99 5.59
C THR A 172 -3.24 15.49 5.74
N ASP A 173 -4.30 16.29 5.72
CA ASP A 173 -4.20 17.69 6.13
C ASP A 173 -3.85 17.76 7.62
N CYS A 174 -4.40 16.83 8.41
CA CYS A 174 -4.28 16.74 9.87
C CYS A 174 -3.29 15.70 10.34
N HIS A 175 -3.33 14.53 9.70
CA HIS A 175 -2.60 13.37 10.14
C HIS A 175 -1.35 13.17 9.29
N ASN A 176 -0.29 12.65 9.91
CA ASN A 176 0.83 12.08 9.19
C ASN A 176 0.56 10.58 9.02
N PRO A 177 0.48 10.05 7.79
CA PRO A 177 0.12 8.66 7.53
C PRO A 177 1.26 7.68 7.87
N HIS A 178 2.46 8.18 8.17
CA HIS A 178 3.62 7.37 8.54
C HIS A 178 3.89 7.42 10.04
N ALA A 179 4.22 8.59 10.57
CA ALA A 179 4.59 8.75 11.97
C ALA A 179 4.50 10.21 12.45
N SER A 180 4.37 10.40 13.76
CA SER A 180 4.36 11.72 14.39
C SER A 180 4.89 11.65 15.83
N SER A 181 5.33 12.78 16.37
CA SER A 181 5.57 12.95 17.80
C SER A 181 4.28 13.08 18.63
N THR A 182 3.12 13.27 18.00
CA THR A 182 1.85 13.44 18.70
C THR A 182 0.91 12.24 18.55
N LYS A 183 0.06 12.02 19.56
CA LYS A 183 -0.96 10.95 19.55
C LYS A 183 -1.90 11.10 18.36
N ALA A 184 -2.46 9.97 17.93
CA ALA A 184 -3.29 9.88 16.72
C ALA A 184 -2.60 10.40 15.45
N LEU A 185 -1.26 10.49 15.46
CA LEU A 185 -0.44 10.88 14.32
C LEU A 185 -0.74 12.30 13.81
N LEU A 186 -1.09 13.26 14.66
CA LEU A 186 -1.36 14.62 14.21
C LEU A 186 -0.05 15.31 13.79
N LYS A 187 -0.08 16.18 12.78
CA LYS A 187 1.08 17.02 12.44
C LYS A 187 1.37 18.03 13.57
N GLU A 188 2.65 18.29 13.82
CA GLU A 188 3.13 19.12 14.94
C GLU A 188 2.73 20.60 14.85
N ASP A 189 2.54 21.10 13.63
CA ASP A 189 2.33 22.50 13.27
C ASP A 189 0.88 22.99 13.44
N ARG A 190 0.01 22.18 14.06
CA ARG A 190 -1.40 22.54 14.28
C ARG A 190 -1.53 23.45 15.51
N PRO A 191 -1.93 24.73 15.36
CA PRO A 191 -2.49 25.45 16.50
C PRO A 191 -3.69 24.65 16.99
N ARG A 192 -3.80 24.40 18.30
CA ARG A 192 -5.02 23.83 18.89
C ARG A 192 -6.17 24.72 18.43
N LEU A 193 -6.97 24.24 17.46
CA LEU A 193 -8.14 24.97 16.98
C LEU A 193 -9.02 25.24 18.19
N ARG A 194 -9.08 26.51 18.63
CA ARG A 194 -10.13 26.97 19.54
C ARG A 194 -11.43 26.78 18.76
N GLN A 195 -12.15 25.72 19.09
CA GLN A 195 -13.40 25.36 18.44
C GLN A 195 -14.40 26.50 18.63
N ASP A 196 -14.91 27.01 17.51
CA ASP A 196 -16.08 27.88 17.51
C ASP A 196 -17.27 27.03 17.99
N SER A 197 -17.62 27.22 19.27
CA SER A 197 -18.31 26.23 20.11
C SER A 197 -19.74 25.91 19.65
N ASP A 198 -20.38 26.82 18.91
CA ASP A 198 -21.83 26.80 18.79
C ASP A 198 -22.33 25.91 17.65
N ARG A 199 -21.61 25.84 16.52
CA ARG A 199 -21.93 24.90 15.42
C ARG A 199 -21.48 23.48 15.73
N VAL A 200 -20.35 23.31 16.44
CA VAL A 200 -19.89 22.00 16.93
C VAL A 200 -20.89 21.46 17.95
N ARG A 201 -21.44 22.30 18.85
CA ARG A 201 -22.46 21.89 19.83
C ARG A 201 -23.73 21.35 19.19
N VAL A 202 -24.25 21.98 18.13
CA VAL A 202 -25.47 21.51 17.45
C VAL A 202 -25.22 20.19 16.69
N LYS A 203 -24.08 20.05 15.99
CA LYS A 203 -23.72 18.79 15.29
C LYS A 203 -23.46 17.66 16.30
N MET A 204 -22.86 17.99 17.46
CA MET A 204 -22.66 17.07 18.58
C MET A 204 -23.98 16.67 19.26
N GLN A 205 -24.93 17.58 19.46
CA GLN A 205 -26.23 17.27 20.04
C GLN A 205 -27.03 16.31 19.15
N ASN A 206 -27.02 16.53 17.83
CA ASN A 206 -27.65 15.63 16.87
C ASN A 206 -26.95 14.27 16.77
N TYR A 207 -25.61 14.24 16.89
CA TYR A 207 -24.84 13.00 16.96
C TYR A 207 -25.08 12.22 18.26
N VAL A 208 -25.05 12.90 19.42
CA VAL A 208 -25.33 12.30 20.74
C VAL A 208 -26.76 11.76 20.79
N GLN A 209 -27.73 12.42 20.13
CA GLN A 209 -29.09 11.89 20.06
C GLN A 209 -29.17 10.62 19.21
N ARG A 210 -28.49 10.57 18.05
CA ARG A 210 -28.39 9.35 17.22
C ARG A 210 -27.57 8.23 17.87
N ALA A 211 -26.55 8.57 18.65
CA ALA A 211 -25.75 7.60 19.42
C ALA A 211 -26.51 7.07 20.65
N LYS A 212 -27.37 7.89 21.28
CA LYS A 212 -28.29 7.45 22.34
C LYS A 212 -29.33 6.45 21.86
N GLU A 213 -29.65 6.45 20.57
CA GLU A 213 -30.52 5.45 19.93
C GLU A 213 -29.80 4.10 19.71
N GLN A 214 -28.46 4.04 19.83
CA GLN A 214 -27.65 2.82 19.79
C GLN A 214 -27.04 2.50 21.18
N LYS A 215 -27.90 2.11 22.13
CA LYS A 215 -27.53 1.83 23.53
C LYS A 215 -26.50 0.69 23.73
N ASP A 216 -26.22 -0.11 22.70
CA ASP A 216 -25.37 -1.29 22.82
C ASP A 216 -23.87 -1.04 22.52
N ASN A 217 -23.48 0.15 22.02
CA ASN A 217 -22.13 0.38 21.48
C ASN A 217 -21.22 1.29 22.35
N GLU A 218 -21.74 1.91 23.41
CA GLU A 218 -20.93 2.82 24.24
C GLU A 218 -19.91 2.06 25.11
N GLN A 219 -20.33 0.93 25.68
CA GLN A 219 -19.46 0.07 26.49
C GLN A 219 -18.38 -0.60 25.62
N LEU A 220 -18.74 -1.09 24.45
CA LEU A 220 -17.78 -1.67 23.50
C LEU A 220 -16.76 -0.62 23.02
N SER A 221 -17.19 0.61 22.76
CA SER A 221 -16.31 1.72 22.40
C SER A 221 -15.35 2.12 23.54
N ARG A 222 -15.80 2.07 24.81
CA ARG A 222 -14.91 2.26 25.97
C ARG A 222 -13.88 1.14 26.07
N GLN A 223 -14.31 -0.12 25.96
CA GLN A 223 -13.43 -1.28 26.00
C GLN A 223 -12.37 -1.24 24.88
N LYS A 224 -12.75 -0.89 23.65
CA LYS A 224 -11.79 -0.72 22.53
C LYS A 224 -10.74 0.35 22.81
N ARG A 225 -11.13 1.47 23.44
CA ARG A 225 -10.19 2.54 23.84
C ARG A 225 -9.23 2.08 24.95
N GLU A 226 -9.74 1.39 25.96
CA GLU A 226 -8.90 0.84 27.04
C GLU A 226 -7.88 -0.18 26.52
N VAL A 227 -8.30 -1.04 25.59
CA VAL A 227 -7.40 -2.00 24.92
C VAL A 227 -6.33 -1.29 24.09
N ALA A 228 -6.71 -0.23 23.36
CA ALA A 228 -5.75 0.58 22.60
C ALA A 228 -4.73 1.28 23.52
N ASP A 229 -5.18 1.89 24.61
CA ASP A 229 -4.29 2.54 25.60
C ASP A 229 -3.33 1.52 26.24
N LEU A 230 -3.82 0.32 26.54
CA LEU A 230 -3.01 -0.77 27.07
C LEU A 230 -1.94 -1.21 26.07
N TYR A 231 -2.28 -1.30 24.78
CA TYR A 231 -1.32 -1.59 23.72
C TYR A 231 -0.20 -0.54 23.66
N TYR A 232 -0.55 0.75 23.60
CA TYR A 232 0.47 1.81 23.54
C TYR A 232 1.37 1.86 24.77
N ARG A 233 0.80 1.66 25.96
CA ARG A 233 1.60 1.56 27.19
C ARG A 233 2.54 0.36 27.19
N SER A 234 2.11 -0.77 26.61
CA SER A 234 2.94 -1.97 26.48
C SER A 234 4.09 -1.76 25.51
N MET A 235 3.85 -1.05 24.40
CA MET A 235 4.89 -0.63 23.45
C MET A 235 5.93 0.28 24.11
N GLU A 236 5.50 1.23 24.93
CA GLU A 236 6.43 2.11 25.68
C GLU A 236 7.32 1.29 26.62
N LEU A 237 6.73 0.42 27.43
CA LEU A 237 7.46 -0.47 28.33
C LEU A 237 8.44 -1.39 27.58
N TYR A 238 8.07 -1.85 26.39
CA TYR A 238 8.94 -2.66 25.54
C TYR A 238 10.17 -1.88 25.07
N ARG A 239 9.98 -0.62 24.64
CA ARG A 239 11.05 0.29 24.23
C ARG A 239 11.98 0.65 25.38
N GLU A 240 11.44 0.84 26.58
CA GLU A 240 12.19 1.08 27.81
C GLU A 240 12.93 -0.17 28.34
N GLY A 241 12.80 -1.33 27.67
CA GLY A 241 13.42 -2.58 28.11
C GLY A 241 12.75 -3.23 29.32
N LYS A 242 11.58 -2.75 29.75
CA LYS A 242 10.77 -3.34 30.83
C LYS A 242 9.97 -4.53 30.30
N LEU A 243 10.69 -5.55 29.84
CA LEU A 243 10.17 -6.65 29.02
C LEU A 243 9.05 -7.45 29.71
N ALA A 244 9.16 -7.76 31.01
CA ALA A 244 8.13 -8.49 31.74
C ALA A 244 6.80 -7.72 31.82
N SER A 245 6.86 -6.40 32.05
CA SER A 245 5.69 -5.53 32.11
C SER A 245 5.06 -5.34 30.73
N ALA A 246 5.89 -5.15 29.69
CA ALA A 246 5.45 -5.10 28.30
C ALA A 246 4.72 -6.39 27.89
N ARG A 247 5.31 -7.55 28.22
CA ARG A 247 4.73 -8.88 27.97
C ARG A 247 3.33 -8.99 28.55
N LYS A 248 3.16 -8.63 29.82
CA LYS A 248 1.88 -8.71 30.54
C LYS A 248 0.81 -7.89 29.84
N GLY A 249 1.15 -6.68 29.39
CA GLY A 249 0.24 -5.81 28.67
C GLY A 249 -0.14 -6.37 27.29
N PHE A 250 0.82 -6.83 26.50
CA PHE A 250 0.56 -7.46 25.19
C PHE A 250 -0.32 -8.71 25.28
N VAL A 251 -0.09 -9.58 26.27
CA VAL A 251 -0.94 -10.75 26.53
C VAL A 251 -2.38 -10.32 26.86
N ALA A 252 -2.55 -9.27 27.67
CA ALA A 252 -3.87 -8.75 28.01
C ALA A 252 -4.59 -8.13 26.80
N VAL A 253 -3.86 -7.43 25.92
CA VAL A 253 -4.39 -6.91 24.64
C VAL A 253 -4.87 -8.05 23.74
N LEU A 254 -4.08 -9.12 23.59
CA LEU A 254 -4.49 -10.32 22.82
C LEU A 254 -5.73 -11.00 23.42
N LYS A 255 -5.77 -11.17 24.73
CA LYS A 255 -6.89 -11.80 25.44
C LYS A 255 -8.19 -11.00 25.38
N SER A 256 -8.13 -9.71 25.04
CA SER A 256 -9.34 -8.88 24.91
C SER A 256 -10.27 -9.36 23.79
N GLY A 257 -9.72 -10.00 22.74
CA GLY A 257 -10.49 -10.37 21.54
C GLY A 257 -11.00 -9.16 20.72
N LEU A 258 -10.63 -7.94 21.10
CA LEU A 258 -11.11 -6.69 20.48
C LEU A 258 -10.17 -6.14 19.40
N ILE A 259 -9.03 -6.79 19.19
CA ILE A 259 -8.04 -6.39 18.19
C ILE A 259 -8.21 -7.16 16.87
N PRO A 260 -7.97 -6.53 15.71
CA PRO A 260 -8.00 -7.22 14.41
C PRO A 260 -6.95 -8.34 14.30
N PRO A 261 -7.21 -9.42 13.53
CA PRO A 261 -6.28 -10.54 13.40
C PRO A 261 -4.84 -10.16 13.00
N PRO A 262 -4.60 -9.25 12.03
CA PRO A 262 -3.23 -8.83 11.67
C PRO A 262 -2.49 -8.12 12.82
N MET A 263 -3.22 -7.34 13.62
CA MET A 263 -2.66 -6.70 14.81
C MET A 263 -2.31 -7.76 15.88
N GLY A 264 -3.13 -8.81 15.99
CA GLY A 264 -2.84 -9.94 16.86
C GLY A 264 -1.56 -10.69 16.48
N GLU A 265 -1.28 -10.88 15.19
CA GLU A 265 -0.02 -11.48 14.72
C GLU A 265 1.18 -10.62 15.08
N THR A 266 1.06 -9.30 14.91
CA THR A 266 2.10 -8.34 15.27
C THR A 266 2.44 -8.43 16.76
N ILE A 267 1.42 -8.46 17.63
CA ILE A 267 1.62 -8.57 19.08
C ILE A 267 2.25 -9.93 19.44
N ARG A 268 1.90 -11.01 18.74
CA ARG A 268 2.58 -12.31 18.91
C ARG A 268 4.06 -12.25 18.51
N GLY A 269 4.41 -11.46 17.49
CA GLY A 269 5.80 -11.18 17.12
C GLY A 269 6.58 -10.50 18.26
N TYR A 270 6.02 -9.44 18.86
CA TYR A 270 6.62 -8.78 20.03
C TYR A 270 6.76 -9.72 21.22
N LEU A 271 5.75 -10.56 21.49
CA LEU A 271 5.83 -11.56 22.56
C LEU A 271 6.95 -12.58 22.34
N SER A 272 7.15 -13.03 21.10
CA SER A 272 8.25 -13.93 20.73
C SER A 272 9.62 -13.27 20.98
N ASP A 273 9.80 -12.02 20.54
CA ASP A 273 11.05 -11.27 20.82
C ASP A 273 11.30 -11.12 22.32
N ILE A 274 10.27 -10.70 23.06
CA ILE A 274 10.33 -10.56 24.51
C ILE A 274 10.75 -11.87 25.18
N ASP A 275 10.12 -12.98 24.82
CA ASP A 275 10.40 -14.30 25.39
C ASP A 275 11.85 -14.73 25.10
N ASN A 276 12.34 -14.49 23.88
CA ASN A 276 13.73 -14.75 23.51
C ASN A 276 14.73 -13.88 24.27
N ARG A 277 14.38 -12.62 24.56
CA ARG A 277 15.26 -11.69 25.31
C ARG A 277 15.28 -12.01 26.80
N LEU A 278 14.13 -12.36 27.38
CA LEU A 278 14.04 -12.79 28.77
C LEU A 278 14.78 -14.11 29.00
N ALA A 279 14.69 -15.07 28.07
CA ALA A 279 15.42 -16.34 28.15
C ALA A 279 16.96 -16.15 28.10
N ARG A 280 17.45 -15.21 27.28
CA ARG A 280 18.87 -14.85 27.21
C ARG A 280 19.36 -14.13 28.48
N GLY A 281 18.59 -13.18 29.01
CA GLY A 281 18.94 -12.50 30.25
C GLY A 281 18.97 -13.42 31.50
N ALA A 282 18.21 -14.52 31.48
CA ALA A 282 18.22 -15.52 32.55
C ALA A 282 19.38 -16.53 32.47
N THR A 283 20.14 -16.55 31.37
CA THR A 283 21.30 -17.44 31.19
C THR A 283 22.64 -16.74 31.43
N GLU A 284 22.64 -15.41 31.61
CA GLU A 284 23.82 -14.58 31.90
C GLU A 284 23.93 -14.16 33.40
N GLN A 285 23.04 -14.67 34.26
CA GLN A 285 23.07 -14.54 35.73
C GLN A 285 23.30 -15.89 36.40
#